data_AF-A0A519EFT7-F1
#
_entry.id   AF-A0A519EFT7-F1
#
_cell.length_a   1.000
_cell.length_b   1.000
_cell.length_c   1.000
_cell.angle_alpha   90.00
_cell.angle_beta   90.00
_cell.angle_gamma   90.00
#
_symmetry.space_group_name_H-M   'P 1'
#
loop_
_entity.id
_entity.type
_entity.pdbx_description
1 polymer ?
#
loop_
_entity_poly.entity_id
_entity_poly.type
_entity_poly.pdbx_seq_one_letter_code
_entity_poly.pdbx_strand_id
1 'polypeptide(L)'
;MSPTLQDKVAYVRQQGQTRKHHCHWPGCTKQVPPAVWGCTPHWYALPADLRAQIWATFRPGQEVNGTPSVGYVETARRVQDWIRANVGCDRQERLL
;
A
#
# COMPACT_ATOMS: atom_id res chain seq x y z
N MET A 1 -9.71 -17.25 15.24
CA MET A 1 -8.43 -17.62 14.61
C MET A 1 -7.94 -16.42 13.82
N SER A 2 -6.66 -16.06 13.94
CA SER A 2 -6.07 -15.01 13.09
C SER A 2 -5.77 -15.60 11.70
N PRO A 3 -6.00 -14.85 10.61
CA PRO A 3 -5.72 -15.33 9.26
C PRO A 3 -4.23 -15.65 9.07
N THR A 4 -3.93 -16.72 8.35
CA THR A 4 -2.55 -17.05 7.95
C THR A 4 -2.04 -16.07 6.90
N LEU A 5 -0.73 -16.14 6.59
CA LEU A 5 -0.16 -15.39 5.47
C LEU A 5 -0.83 -15.74 4.14
N GLN A 6 -1.14 -17.04 3.91
CA GLN A 6 -1.78 -17.49 2.68
C GLN A 6 -3.21 -16.96 2.55
N ASP A 7 -3.98 -16.97 3.64
CA ASP A 7 -5.34 -16.43 3.65
C ASP A 7 -5.34 -14.94 3.28
N LYS A 8 -4.35 -14.20 3.80
CA LYS A 8 -4.20 -12.78 3.53
C LYS A 8 -3.79 -12.50 2.08
N VAL A 9 -2.89 -13.32 1.52
CA VAL A 9 -2.53 -13.24 0.09
C VAL A 9 -3.74 -13.55 -0.79
N ALA A 10 -4.47 -14.63 -0.50
CA ALA A 10 -5.68 -15.01 -1.23
C ALA A 10 -6.73 -13.91 -1.17
N TYR A 11 -6.96 -13.34 0.01
CA TYR A 11 -7.86 -12.21 0.22
C TYR A 11 -7.52 -11.04 -0.71
N VAL A 12 -6.27 -10.55 -0.67
CA VAL A 12 -5.85 -9.39 -1.47
C VAL A 12 -5.93 -9.67 -2.97
N ARG A 13 -5.59 -10.89 -3.41
CA ARG A 13 -5.70 -11.30 -4.82
C ARG A 13 -7.14 -11.33 -5.34
N GLN A 14 -8.11 -11.61 -4.47
CA GLN A 14 -9.52 -11.60 -4.82
C GLN A 14 -10.13 -10.20 -4.84
N GLN A 15 -9.46 -9.19 -4.27
CA GLN A 15 -10.01 -7.83 -4.20
C GLN A 15 -9.93 -7.12 -5.54
N GLY A 16 -11.08 -6.58 -5.99
CA GLY A 16 -11.17 -5.67 -7.13
C GLY A 16 -11.14 -4.19 -6.73
N GLN A 17 -11.08 -3.31 -7.73
CA GLN A 17 -11.25 -1.86 -7.53
C GLN A 17 -12.73 -1.53 -7.25
N THR A 18 -13.13 -1.47 -5.98
CA THR A 18 -14.53 -1.25 -5.59
C THR A 18 -14.92 0.22 -5.39
N ARG A 19 -13.94 1.11 -5.18
CA ARG A 19 -14.13 2.56 -5.00
C ARG A 19 -12.90 3.33 -5.44
N LYS A 20 -12.97 4.66 -5.52
CA LYS A 20 -11.77 5.49 -5.73
C LYS A 20 -10.76 5.24 -4.60
N HIS A 21 -9.58 4.77 -4.98
CA HIS A 21 -8.46 4.53 -4.08
C HIS A 21 -7.18 4.62 -4.92
N HIS A 22 -6.35 5.60 -4.58
CA HIS A 22 -5.14 5.90 -5.35
C HIS A 22 -3.96 5.18 -4.71
N CYS A 23 -2.94 4.93 -5.52
CA CYS A 23 -1.63 4.55 -5.04
C CYS A 23 -1.16 5.52 -3.94
N HIS A 24 -0.63 4.99 -2.83
CA HIS A 24 -0.19 5.81 -1.68
C HIS A 24 1.18 6.46 -1.88
N TRP A 25 1.83 6.20 -3.02
CA TRP A 25 3.05 6.91 -3.40
C TRP A 25 2.75 8.39 -3.68
N PRO A 26 3.45 9.35 -3.04
CA PRO A 26 3.20 10.78 -3.24
C PRO A 26 3.24 11.18 -4.72
N GLY A 27 2.19 11.85 -5.20
CA GLY A 27 2.09 12.31 -6.59
C GLY A 27 1.57 11.28 -7.60
N CYS A 28 1.39 10.02 -7.22
CA CYS A 28 0.85 9.00 -8.12
C CYS A 28 -0.68 9.06 -8.20
N THR A 29 -1.24 9.18 -9.40
CA THR A 29 -2.69 9.25 -9.64
C THR A 29 -3.33 7.90 -10.02
N LYS A 30 -2.54 6.82 -10.09
CA LYS A 30 -3.01 5.50 -10.50
C LYS A 30 -4.02 4.93 -9.49
N GLN A 31 -5.17 4.45 -9.97
CA GLN A 31 -6.12 3.70 -9.16
C GLN A 31 -5.55 2.31 -8.81
N VAL A 32 -5.74 1.89 -7.57
CA VAL A 32 -5.45 0.53 -7.09
C VAL A 32 -6.55 0.04 -6.15
N PRO A 33 -6.84 -1.29 -6.12
CA PRO A 33 -7.84 -1.84 -5.22
C PRO A 33 -7.64 -1.36 -3.77
N PRO A 34 -8.70 -1.16 -2.97
CA PRO A 34 -8.56 -0.67 -1.59
C PRO A 34 -7.65 -1.53 -0.69
N ALA A 35 -7.53 -2.84 -0.98
CA ALA A 35 -6.67 -3.75 -0.23
C ALA A 35 -5.20 -3.74 -0.68
N VAL A 36 -4.86 -2.92 -1.67
CA VAL A 36 -3.51 -2.77 -2.21
C VAL A 36 -2.96 -1.40 -1.82
N TRP A 37 -1.78 -1.36 -1.19
CA TRP A 37 -1.17 -0.11 -0.74
C TRP A 37 -0.70 0.79 -1.90
N GLY A 38 -0.15 0.23 -2.97
CA GLY A 38 0.39 1.00 -4.09
C GLY A 38 0.38 0.22 -5.39
N CYS A 39 0.54 0.92 -6.52
CA CYS A 39 0.61 0.26 -7.82
C CYS A 39 1.88 -0.61 -7.91
N THR A 40 1.86 -1.64 -8.76
CA THR A 40 2.97 -2.61 -8.87
C THR A 40 4.36 -1.96 -8.97
N PRO A 41 4.60 -0.93 -9.82
CA PRO A 41 5.91 -0.27 -9.88
C PRO A 41 6.32 0.35 -8.54
N HIS A 42 5.43 1.12 -7.91
CA HIS A 42 5.72 1.79 -6.64
C HIS A 42 5.78 0.85 -5.45
N TRP A 43 5.04 -0.25 -5.47
CA TRP A 43 5.18 -1.29 -4.47
C TRP A 43 6.60 -1.86 -4.51
N TYR A 44 7.10 -2.25 -5.69
CA TYR A 44 8.43 -2.83 -5.82
C TYR A 44 9.59 -1.82 -5.78
N ALA A 45 9.32 -0.52 -5.91
CA ALA A 45 10.29 0.53 -5.64
C ALA A 45 10.62 0.67 -4.14
N LEU A 46 9.77 0.15 -3.25
CA LEU A 46 10.02 0.17 -1.82
C LEU A 46 11.06 -0.90 -1.41
N PRO A 47 11.96 -0.57 -0.46
CA PRO A 47 12.74 -1.54 0.28
C PRO A 47 11.89 -2.70 0.81
N ALA A 48 12.46 -3.91 0.80
CA ALA A 48 11.74 -5.12 1.15
C ALA A 48 11.23 -5.12 2.61
N ASP A 49 11.98 -4.52 3.53
CA ASP A 49 11.61 -4.37 4.94
C ASP A 49 10.40 -3.44 5.11
N LEU A 50 10.31 -2.35 4.35
CA LEU A 50 9.16 -1.45 4.38
C LEU A 50 7.90 -2.11 3.83
N ARG A 51 8.03 -2.86 2.73
CA ARG A 51 6.92 -3.69 2.22
C ARG A 51 6.45 -4.71 3.26
N ALA A 52 7.38 -5.38 3.91
CA ALA A 52 7.08 -6.36 4.95
C ALA A 52 6.35 -5.72 6.16
N GLN A 53 6.74 -4.52 6.57
CA GLN A 53 6.08 -3.79 7.66
C GLN A 53 4.65 -3.38 7.30
N ILE A 54 4.42 -2.85 6.09
CA ILE A 54 3.05 -2.54 5.61
C ILE A 54 2.21 -3.82 5.58
N TRP A 55 2.78 -4.89 5.04
CA TRP A 55 2.09 -6.17 5.02
C TRP A 55 1.78 -6.66 6.43
N ALA A 56 2.71 -6.61 7.37
CA ALA A 56 2.51 -7.09 8.75
C ALA A 56 1.36 -6.35 9.47
N THR A 57 1.22 -5.04 9.25
CA THR A 57 0.20 -4.21 9.92
C THR A 57 -1.15 -4.19 9.19
N PHE A 58 -1.21 -4.56 7.92
CA PHE A 58 -2.45 -4.70 7.17
C PHE A 58 -3.37 -5.76 7.81
N ARG A 59 -4.68 -5.49 7.89
CA ARG A 59 -5.68 -6.48 8.32
C ARG A 59 -6.78 -6.54 7.26
N PRO A 60 -7.05 -7.72 6.65
CA PRO A 60 -8.17 -7.87 5.74
C PRO A 60 -9.47 -7.27 6.29
N GLY A 61 -10.15 -6.45 5.50
CA GLY A 61 -11.40 -5.79 5.86
C GLY A 61 -11.24 -4.40 6.47
N GLN A 62 -10.04 -3.98 6.89
CA GLN A 62 -9.84 -2.63 7.43
C GLN A 62 -10.10 -1.54 6.38
N GLU A 63 -9.85 -1.84 5.10
CA GLU A 63 -10.07 -0.99 3.94
C GLU A 63 -11.55 -0.89 3.52
N VAL A 64 -12.37 -1.88 3.94
CA VAL A 64 -13.81 -1.94 3.71
C VAL A 64 -14.53 -1.08 4.75
N ASN A 65 -14.19 -1.27 6.02
CA ASN A 65 -14.83 -0.55 7.13
C ASN A 65 -14.30 0.89 7.31
N GLY A 66 -13.20 1.25 6.65
CA GLY A 66 -12.56 2.56 6.79
C GLY A 66 -11.90 2.75 8.17
N THR A 67 -11.54 1.66 8.85
CA THR A 67 -10.97 1.65 10.20
C THR A 67 -9.57 1.02 10.19
N PRO A 68 -8.58 1.63 9.53
CA PRO A 68 -7.22 1.12 9.54
C PRO A 68 -6.68 1.09 10.98
N SER A 69 -5.89 0.07 11.31
CA SER A 69 -5.24 0.04 12.62
C SER A 69 -4.24 1.19 12.78
N VAL A 70 -4.02 1.64 14.02
CA VAL A 70 -3.02 2.68 14.33
C VAL A 70 -1.64 2.31 13.77
N GLY A 71 -1.20 1.07 14.01
CA GLY A 71 0.08 0.58 13.49
C GLY A 71 0.17 0.57 11.96
N TYR A 72 -0.94 0.34 11.24
CA TYR A 72 -0.96 0.45 9.78
C TYR A 72 -0.79 1.90 9.33
N VAL A 73 -1.50 2.84 9.97
CA VAL A 73 -1.40 4.27 9.64
C VAL A 73 0.00 4.81 9.92
N GLU A 74 0.59 4.47 11.07
CA GLU A 74 1.96 4.86 11.42
C GLU A 74 2.98 4.29 10.44
N THR A 75 2.85 3.02 10.07
CA THR A 75 3.73 2.40 9.08
C THR A 75 3.58 3.07 7.70
N ALA A 76 2.35 3.33 7.26
CA ALA A 76 2.09 4.01 5.99
C ALA A 76 2.71 5.42 5.95
N ARG A 77 2.62 6.18 7.05
CA ARG A 77 3.28 7.49 7.18
C ARG A 77 4.79 7.35 7.10
N ARG A 78 5.39 6.42 7.85
CA ARG A 78 6.84 6.15 7.81
C ARG A 78 7.32 5.81 6.39
N VAL A 79 6.55 5.01 5.65
CA VAL A 79 6.87 4.70 4.25
C VAL A 79 6.83 5.94 3.38
N GLN A 80 5.81 6.79 3.52
CA GLN A 80 5.73 8.05 2.77
C GLN A 80 6.87 9.02 3.12
N ASP A 81 7.26 9.10 4.38
CA ASP A 81 8.40 9.91 4.82
C ASP A 81 9.72 9.39 4.24
N TRP A 82 9.91 8.07 4.21
CA TRP A 82 11.05 7.44 3.54
C TRP A 82 11.08 7.79 2.05
N ILE A 83 9.94 7.72 1.34
CA ILE A 83 9.86 8.09 -0.09
C ILE A 83 10.31 9.54 -0.29
N ARG A 84 9.78 10.48 0.50
CA ARG A 84 10.14 11.91 0.39
C ARG A 84 11.64 12.14 0.63
N ALA A 85 12.24 11.41 1.57
CA ALA A 85 13.65 11.55 1.91
C ALA A 85 14.60 10.91 0.88
N ASN A 86 14.17 9.87 0.16
CA ASN A 86 15.09 9.04 -0.64
C ASN A 86 14.85 9.12 -2.16
N VAL A 87 13.64 9.47 -2.59
CA VAL A 87 13.26 9.41 -4.02
C VAL A 87 12.87 10.78 -4.58
N GLY A 88 12.60 11.77 -3.72
CA GLY A 88 12.08 13.07 -4.12
C GLY A 88 10.60 13.02 -4.52
N CYS A 89 9.99 14.18 -4.77
CA CYS A 89 8.62 14.26 -5.25
C CYS A 89 8.60 13.86 -6.73
N ASP A 90 8.27 12.61 -7.01
CA ASP A 90 8.20 12.08 -8.36
C ASP A 90 6.97 12.67 -9.08
N ARG A 91 7.15 13.85 -9.70
CA ARG A 91 6.20 14.36 -10.70
C ARG A 91 6.38 13.47 -11.92
N GLN A 92 5.45 12.54 -12.10
CA GLN A 92 5.35 11.58 -13.21
C GLN A 92 6.02 12.08 -14.49
N GLU A 93 7.03 11.33 -14.97
CA GLU A 93 7.32 10.97 -16.38
C GLU A 93 8.84 10.79 -16.61
N ARG A 94 9.30 9.53 -16.53
CA ARG A 94 10.38 9.07 -17.38
C ARG A 94 9.80 8.06 -18.37
N LEU A 95 8.99 8.58 -19.30
CA LEU A 95 8.76 7.95 -20.59
C LEU A 95 9.83 8.50 -21.54
N LEU A 96 10.85 7.67 -21.77
CA LEU A 96 11.49 7.58 -23.08
C LEU A 96 10.49 6.91 -24.04
#